data_AF-A0A6N2KMA8-F1
#
_entry.id   AF-A0A6N2KMA8-F1
#
_cell.length_a   1.000
_cell.length_b   1.000
_cell.length_c   1.000
_cell.angle_alpha   90.00
_cell.angle_beta   90.00
_cell.angle_gamma   90.00
#
_symmetry.space_group_name_H-M   'P 1'
#
loop_
_entity.id
_entity.type
_entity.pdbx_description
1 polymer ?
#
loop_
_entity_poly.entity_id
_entity_poly.type
_entity_poly.pdbx_seq_one_letter_code
_entity_poly.pdbx_strand_id
1 'polypeptide(L)'
;MVERGSVNAAAMHTAINAVQALGRGFDVNYDKRLLYCKGVAGSKVVEIDGEHTRDLLLACGILLPNVSRDIRSSLDPIGRQSSGVCTFHEMVEYFNQNANLSGGLPLGSFNSAFSFTGSKHIDAAATKTLSMDGYYNPLAKVQLMRSPLVLHENVIRAVPTFWDPPSLASFIESFGTHVITSVTIGGKDVIYVKQHQSSPLSTLEIKHYVQDIGNQRFSDTDGHMSSGIFNSQGIYPQPTSAPYLTGKEDVTIIFRRRGGDDLEQNHIRWARTVQSSPDVIEMTFVPITDLLVGVPGKEHLSRAIALYLEYKPQIEELRCFLEFQIPRTWAPVQDNIPGHQRKEPVCPSLQFSIMGQKLYVSLEQISVGRKPVTGLRLCLEGAKQNRLHIHLQHLASLPKILLPYWDTHVAIGAPKWLGPEEQDSRWFEPVKWKNFSHVSSAPVEKPETFIGDQSCVYIVTGAQLGVWDFGSRNVLYMRLLYSRLPGCTIRRSLWDHMPNDKSKKAPAVNNTSSGDSSSASRENAAGNKLAKFVDMSEMSKGPQDPPGHWLVTGGKLGVEKGRIVLRVKYSLLSY
;
A
#
# COMPACT_ATOMS: atom_id res chain seq x y z
N MET A 1 12.73 -24.79 54.15
CA MET A 1 11.73 -23.71 53.93
C MET A 1 12.22 -22.89 52.76
N VAL A 2 11.69 -23.14 51.57
CA VAL A 2 12.09 -22.44 50.33
C VAL A 2 11.37 -21.10 50.31
N GLU A 3 12.12 -20.01 50.23
CA GLU A 3 11.59 -18.66 50.02
C GLU A 3 10.71 -18.67 48.75
N ARG A 4 9.42 -18.39 48.93
CA ARG A 4 8.53 -18.04 47.82
C ARG A 4 8.99 -16.69 47.31
N GLY A 5 9.80 -16.71 46.26
CA GLY A 5 10.34 -15.52 45.62
C GLY A 5 9.24 -14.53 45.28
N SER A 6 9.49 -13.26 45.63
CA SER A 6 8.78 -12.08 45.15
C SER A 6 8.38 -12.26 43.68
N VAL A 7 7.08 -12.30 43.40
CA VAL A 7 6.57 -12.26 42.02
C VAL A 7 7.19 -11.05 41.32
N ASN A 8 7.85 -11.26 40.19
CA ASN A 8 8.54 -10.19 39.49
C ASN A 8 7.51 -9.15 38.99
N ALA A 9 7.65 -7.91 39.45
CA ALA A 9 6.70 -6.83 39.17
C ALA A 9 6.47 -6.61 37.66
N ALA A 10 7.51 -6.79 36.82
CA ALA A 10 7.39 -6.68 35.38
C ALA A 10 6.49 -7.78 34.80
N ALA A 11 6.70 -9.03 35.21
CA ALA A 11 5.88 -10.16 34.77
C ALA A 11 4.41 -10.01 35.18
N MET A 12 4.16 -9.55 36.42
CA MET A 12 2.82 -9.25 36.89
C MET A 12 2.15 -8.15 36.07
N HIS A 13 2.89 -7.06 35.76
CA HIS A 13 2.38 -5.96 34.96
C HIS A 13 2.03 -6.39 33.52
N THR A 14 2.91 -7.14 32.86
CA THR A 14 2.64 -7.70 31.52
C THR A 14 1.41 -8.59 31.52
N ALA A 15 1.23 -9.44 32.53
CA ALA A 15 0.07 -10.32 32.66
C ALA A 15 -1.24 -9.55 32.86
N ILE A 16 -1.24 -8.52 33.72
CA ILE A 16 -2.40 -7.61 33.90
C ILE A 16 -2.75 -6.92 32.58
N ASN A 17 -1.75 -6.36 31.89
CA ASN A 17 -1.97 -5.67 30.62
C ASN A 17 -2.51 -6.62 29.53
N ALA A 18 -2.06 -7.87 29.50
CA ALA A 18 -2.58 -8.89 28.58
C ALA A 18 -4.07 -9.18 28.81
N VAL A 19 -4.49 -9.34 30.07
CA VAL A 19 -5.91 -9.52 30.44
C VAL A 19 -6.73 -8.27 30.09
N GLN A 20 -6.20 -7.08 30.38
CA GLN A 20 -6.85 -5.81 30.04
C GLN A 20 -6.95 -5.56 28.53
N ALA A 21 -6.11 -6.21 27.71
CA ALA A 21 -6.17 -6.11 26.26
C ALA A 21 -7.27 -6.93 25.60
N LEU A 22 -7.71 -8.03 26.24
CA LEU A 22 -8.75 -8.89 25.67
C LEU A 22 -10.05 -8.13 25.42
N GLY A 23 -10.65 -8.30 24.25
CA GLY A 23 -11.86 -7.60 23.85
C GLY A 23 -11.68 -6.13 23.47
N ARG A 24 -10.44 -5.61 23.44
CA ARG A 24 -10.16 -4.29 22.88
C ARG A 24 -10.10 -4.35 21.36
N GLY A 25 -10.38 -3.20 20.76
CA GLY A 25 -10.10 -2.95 19.35
C GLY A 25 -8.61 -2.95 19.06
N PHE A 26 -8.24 -3.36 17.86
CA PHE A 26 -6.86 -3.43 17.40
C PHE A 26 -6.76 -3.14 15.91
N ASP A 27 -5.65 -2.53 15.53
CA ASP A 27 -5.33 -2.29 14.14
C ASP A 27 -4.24 -3.24 13.66
N VAL A 28 -4.65 -4.25 12.89
CA VAL A 28 -3.78 -5.32 12.43
C VAL A 28 -2.80 -4.88 11.34
N ASN A 29 -2.82 -3.63 10.88
CA ASN A 29 -1.72 -3.08 10.07
C ASN A 29 -0.45 -2.81 10.90
N TYR A 30 -0.54 -2.82 12.22
CA TYR A 30 0.61 -2.66 13.13
C TYR A 30 1.12 -4.00 13.69
N ASP A 31 2.32 -3.96 14.26
CA ASP A 31 2.89 -5.11 14.98
C ASP A 31 2.07 -5.46 16.24
N LYS A 32 2.17 -6.69 16.73
CA LYS A 32 1.42 -7.22 17.90
C LYS A 32 1.90 -6.62 19.24
N ARG A 33 1.92 -5.29 19.37
CA ARG A 33 2.29 -4.57 20.61
C ARG A 33 1.04 -3.95 21.23
N LEU A 34 0.94 -4.02 22.55
CA LEU A 34 -0.24 -3.51 23.27
C LEU A 34 -0.46 -2.00 23.08
N LEU A 35 0.58 -1.25 22.71
CA LEU A 35 0.48 0.18 22.41
C LEU A 35 -0.44 0.48 21.20
N TYR A 36 -0.68 -0.50 20.31
CA TYR A 36 -1.59 -0.35 19.17
C TYR A 36 -3.03 -0.78 19.47
N CYS A 37 -3.33 -1.13 20.72
CA CYS A 37 -4.72 -1.33 21.15
C CYS A 37 -5.48 -0.01 21.09
N LYS A 38 -6.70 -0.07 20.56
CA LYS A 38 -7.55 1.09 20.33
C LYS A 38 -8.36 1.49 21.57
N GLY A 39 -8.79 2.75 21.56
CA GLY A 39 -9.45 3.41 22.68
C GLY A 39 -8.55 3.66 23.89
N VAL A 40 -9.11 4.29 24.93
CA VAL A 40 -8.40 4.57 26.18
C VAL A 40 -8.09 3.30 26.96
N ALA A 41 -7.14 3.35 27.90
CA ALA A 41 -6.85 2.20 28.76
C ALA A 41 -8.14 1.73 29.47
N GLY A 42 -8.46 0.45 29.31
CA GLY A 42 -9.68 -0.16 29.85
C GLY A 42 -10.91 -0.13 28.92
N SER A 43 -10.91 0.62 27.81
CA SER A 43 -12.05 0.60 26.88
C SER A 43 -12.15 -0.74 26.16
N LYS A 44 -13.33 -1.35 26.15
CA LYS A 44 -13.60 -2.60 25.43
C LYS A 44 -14.51 -2.34 24.24
N VAL A 45 -14.32 -3.12 23.18
CA VAL A 45 -15.18 -3.14 21.98
C VAL A 45 -16.28 -4.20 22.14
N VAL A 46 -16.00 -5.28 22.87
CA VAL A 46 -16.95 -6.35 23.19
C VAL A 46 -17.27 -6.38 24.68
N GLU A 47 -18.48 -6.83 25.00
CA GLU A 47 -18.93 -7.05 26.36
C GLU A 47 -18.13 -8.18 27.03
N ILE A 48 -17.61 -7.89 28.22
CA ILE A 48 -16.94 -8.84 29.10
C ILE A 48 -17.59 -8.70 30.47
N ASP A 49 -17.97 -9.82 31.09
CA ASP A 49 -18.62 -9.84 32.40
C ASP A 49 -17.67 -9.26 33.48
N GLY A 50 -17.92 -8.02 33.90
CA GLY A 50 -17.17 -7.33 34.94
C GLY A 50 -17.73 -7.53 36.34
N GLU A 51 -18.94 -8.09 36.48
CA GLU A 51 -19.59 -8.33 37.77
C GLU A 51 -19.10 -9.63 38.42
N HIS A 52 -18.88 -10.67 37.59
CA HIS A 52 -18.44 -11.98 38.06
C HIS A 52 -16.94 -12.17 37.82
N THR A 53 -16.15 -11.83 38.83
CA THR A 53 -14.69 -11.96 38.80
C THR A 53 -14.18 -13.06 39.72
N ARG A 54 -12.99 -13.59 39.41
CA ARG A 54 -12.25 -14.56 40.21
C ARG A 54 -10.75 -14.30 40.16
N ASP A 55 -10.02 -14.88 41.09
CA ASP A 55 -8.57 -14.95 40.98
C ASP A 55 -8.18 -15.99 39.92
N LEU A 56 -7.29 -15.60 39.00
CA LEU A 56 -6.79 -16.46 37.94
C LEU A 56 -5.30 -16.74 38.17
N LEU A 57 -4.97 -17.99 38.49
CA LEU A 57 -3.59 -18.46 38.60
C LEU A 57 -3.06 -18.85 37.22
N LEU A 58 -2.04 -18.14 36.75
CA LEU A 58 -1.34 -18.45 35.51
C LEU A 58 -0.34 -19.60 35.71
N ALA A 59 -0.03 -20.33 34.63
CA ALA A 59 0.92 -21.43 34.66
C ALA A 59 2.32 -21.02 35.14
N CYS A 60 2.70 -19.75 34.95
CA CYS A 60 3.95 -19.17 35.45
C CYS A 60 3.95 -18.81 36.95
N GLY A 61 2.90 -19.17 37.70
CA GLY A 61 2.77 -18.93 39.14
C GLY A 61 2.27 -17.53 39.52
N ILE A 62 1.90 -16.70 38.55
CA ILE A 62 1.34 -15.37 38.79
C ILE A 62 -0.15 -15.49 39.11
N LEU A 63 -0.57 -14.95 40.26
CA LEU A 63 -1.98 -14.84 40.64
C LEU A 63 -2.53 -13.47 40.23
N LEU A 64 -3.49 -13.46 39.31
CA LEU A 64 -4.17 -12.24 38.88
C LEU A 64 -5.53 -12.10 39.59
N PRO A 65 -5.73 -11.05 40.40
CA PRO A 65 -7.01 -10.84 41.07
C PRO A 65 -8.05 -10.22 40.13
N ASN A 66 -9.33 -10.37 40.48
CA ASN A 66 -10.46 -9.70 39.82
C ASN A 66 -10.54 -9.91 38.30
N VAL A 67 -10.21 -11.11 37.82
CA VAL A 67 -10.30 -11.46 36.40
C VAL A 67 -11.70 -11.96 36.08
N SER A 68 -12.31 -11.45 35.02
CA SER A 68 -13.63 -11.91 34.55
C SER A 68 -13.66 -13.43 34.36
N ARG A 69 -14.78 -14.06 34.72
CA ARG A 69 -15.01 -15.49 34.44
C ARG A 69 -14.96 -15.84 32.95
N ASP A 70 -15.18 -14.86 32.06
CA ASP A 70 -15.13 -15.03 30.61
C ASP A 70 -13.69 -15.22 30.09
N ILE A 71 -12.69 -15.15 30.97
CA ILE A 71 -11.28 -15.29 30.63
C ILE A 71 -10.72 -16.58 31.24
N ARG A 72 -10.00 -17.34 30.40
CA ARG A 72 -9.22 -18.49 30.83
C ARG A 72 -7.75 -18.31 30.47
N SER A 73 -6.90 -19.01 31.22
CA SER A 73 -5.49 -19.17 30.88
C SER A 73 -5.21 -20.58 30.38
N SER A 74 -4.30 -20.70 29.41
CA SER A 74 -3.68 -21.94 28.98
C SER A 74 -2.16 -21.75 28.88
N LEU A 75 -1.43 -22.85 28.73
CA LEU A 75 -0.01 -22.84 28.46
C LEU A 75 0.22 -23.48 27.09
N ASP A 76 0.87 -22.73 26.21
CA ASP A 76 1.32 -23.25 24.92
C ASP A 76 2.69 -23.92 25.12
N PRO A 77 3.07 -24.92 24.30
CA PRO A 77 4.35 -25.62 24.47
C PRO A 77 5.53 -24.71 24.15
N ILE A 78 6.59 -24.82 24.96
CA ILE A 78 7.90 -24.26 24.66
C ILE A 78 8.52 -25.07 23.53
N GLY A 79 9.14 -24.41 22.55
CA GLY A 79 9.86 -25.13 21.51
C GLY A 79 10.40 -24.28 20.38
N ARG A 80 11.24 -24.92 19.57
CA ARG A 80 11.73 -24.40 18.30
C ARG A 80 10.67 -24.61 17.23
N GLN A 81 10.39 -23.56 16.46
CA GLN A 81 9.47 -23.57 15.35
C GLN A 81 10.18 -23.09 14.10
N SER A 82 9.95 -23.76 12.98
CA SER A 82 10.42 -23.34 11.66
C SER A 82 9.30 -23.41 10.65
N SER A 83 9.22 -22.42 9.78
CA SER A 83 8.25 -22.40 8.67
C SER A 83 8.69 -23.24 7.47
N GLY A 84 9.96 -23.67 7.42
CA GLY A 84 10.59 -24.05 6.16
C GLY A 84 10.74 -22.84 5.21
N VAL A 85 10.94 -23.11 3.93
CA VAL A 85 11.09 -22.07 2.90
C VAL A 85 9.76 -21.92 2.17
N CYS A 86 9.19 -20.72 2.23
CA CYS A 86 7.87 -20.39 1.72
C CYS A 86 7.97 -19.28 0.68
N THR A 87 7.00 -19.21 -0.22
CA THR A 87 6.72 -18.02 -1.02
C THR A 87 6.22 -16.87 -0.14
N PHE A 88 6.17 -15.65 -0.69
CA PHE A 88 5.60 -14.50 0.00
C PHE A 88 4.16 -14.78 0.48
N HIS A 89 3.32 -15.37 -0.37
CA HIS A 89 1.91 -15.61 -0.06
C HIS A 89 1.70 -16.71 0.99
N GLU A 90 2.44 -17.81 0.91
CA GLU A 90 2.39 -18.88 1.93
C GLU A 90 2.82 -18.37 3.30
N MET A 91 3.86 -17.52 3.37
CA MET A 91 4.30 -16.94 4.63
C MET A 91 3.27 -15.93 5.19
N VAL A 92 2.59 -15.15 4.33
CA VAL A 92 1.46 -14.31 4.76
C VAL A 92 0.36 -15.16 5.36
N GLU A 93 -0.01 -16.25 4.69
CA GLU A 93 -1.04 -17.16 5.20
C GLU A 93 -0.63 -17.78 6.55
N TYR A 94 0.62 -18.21 6.70
CA TYR A 94 1.17 -18.73 7.96
C TYR A 94 1.01 -17.71 9.11
N PHE A 95 1.37 -16.44 8.89
CA PHE A 95 1.20 -15.39 9.89
C PHE A 95 -0.28 -15.10 10.21
N ASN A 96 -1.16 -15.19 9.21
CA ASN A 96 -2.59 -14.96 9.37
C ASN A 96 -3.24 -16.10 10.17
N GLN A 97 -2.92 -17.35 9.86
CA GLN A 97 -3.39 -18.53 10.60
C GLN A 97 -2.97 -18.46 12.07
N ASN A 98 -1.71 -18.09 12.35
CA ASN A 98 -1.21 -17.87 13.72
C ASN A 98 -1.91 -16.70 14.45
N ALA A 99 -2.58 -15.82 13.73
CA ALA A 99 -3.39 -14.73 14.27
C ALA A 99 -4.89 -15.08 14.35
N ASN A 100 -5.28 -16.32 14.04
CA ASN A 100 -6.66 -16.78 13.88
C ASN A 100 -7.43 -16.01 12.80
N LEU A 101 -6.75 -15.65 11.71
CA LEU A 101 -7.31 -14.95 10.56
C LEU A 101 -7.10 -15.76 9.29
N SER A 102 -7.96 -15.55 8.31
CA SER A 102 -7.85 -16.12 6.97
C SER A 102 -7.63 -15.01 5.93
N GLY A 103 -7.22 -15.41 4.72
CA GLY A 103 -7.04 -14.51 3.58
C GLY A 103 -5.59 -14.09 3.33
N GLY A 104 -5.38 -13.36 2.24
CA GLY A 104 -4.05 -13.06 1.69
C GLY A 104 -3.55 -11.64 1.94
N LEU A 105 -4.03 -10.95 2.98
CA LEU A 105 -3.56 -9.62 3.35
C LEU A 105 -2.39 -9.70 4.35
N PRO A 106 -1.24 -9.06 4.08
CA PRO A 106 -0.10 -9.10 4.98
C PRO A 106 -0.30 -8.23 6.22
N LEU A 107 -0.43 -8.87 7.39
CA LEU A 107 -0.55 -8.19 8.70
C LEU A 107 0.69 -7.34 9.03
N GLY A 108 0.51 -6.36 9.91
CA GLY A 108 1.59 -5.53 10.43
C GLY A 108 2.71 -6.34 11.11
N SER A 109 2.36 -7.42 11.82
CA SER A 109 3.36 -8.33 12.39
C SER A 109 4.19 -9.05 11.34
N PHE A 110 3.62 -9.39 10.18
CA PHE A 110 4.36 -9.96 9.06
C PHE A 110 5.31 -8.91 8.46
N ASN A 111 4.83 -7.69 8.23
CA ASN A 111 5.67 -6.62 7.67
C ASN A 111 6.82 -6.26 8.62
N SER A 112 6.54 -6.18 9.93
CA SER A 112 7.54 -5.92 10.97
C SER A 112 8.60 -7.02 11.05
N ALA A 113 8.19 -8.29 10.99
CA ALA A 113 9.08 -9.44 11.02
C ALA A 113 10.11 -9.40 9.88
N PHE A 114 9.66 -9.16 8.64
CA PHE A 114 10.51 -9.16 7.45
C PHE A 114 11.01 -7.77 7.00
N SER A 115 10.71 -6.74 7.80
CA SER A 115 11.05 -5.33 7.52
C SER A 115 10.53 -4.85 6.15
N PHE A 116 9.31 -5.23 5.81
CA PHE A 116 8.61 -4.74 4.62
C PHE A 116 8.03 -3.35 4.86
N THR A 117 8.22 -2.47 3.88
CA THR A 117 7.77 -1.06 3.92
C THR A 117 7.06 -0.64 2.63
N GLY A 118 7.04 -1.51 1.62
CA GLY A 118 6.40 -1.24 0.34
C GLY A 118 4.91 -1.59 0.34
N SER A 119 4.31 -1.48 -0.85
CA SER A 119 2.99 -2.08 -1.06
C SER A 119 3.15 -3.60 -1.21
N LYS A 120 2.08 -4.33 -0.86
CA LYS A 120 2.01 -5.79 -0.98
C LYS A 120 2.55 -6.32 -2.31
N HIS A 121 2.17 -5.68 -3.43
CA HIS A 121 2.59 -6.11 -4.76
C HIS A 121 4.09 -5.88 -5.02
N ILE A 122 4.65 -4.76 -4.54
CA ILE A 122 6.06 -4.45 -4.69
C ILE A 122 6.89 -5.42 -3.86
N ASP A 123 6.51 -5.61 -2.59
CA ASP A 123 7.23 -6.49 -1.67
C ASP A 123 7.16 -7.95 -2.13
N ALA A 124 6.01 -8.41 -2.63
CA ALA A 124 5.86 -9.73 -3.22
C ALA A 124 6.72 -9.91 -4.48
N ALA A 125 6.73 -8.93 -5.40
CA ALA A 125 7.52 -9.00 -6.63
C ALA A 125 9.04 -8.97 -6.40
N ALA A 126 9.49 -8.32 -5.33
CA ALA A 126 10.89 -8.27 -4.94
C ALA A 126 11.36 -9.51 -4.15
N THR A 127 10.44 -10.36 -3.69
CA THR A 127 10.74 -11.48 -2.79
C THR A 127 10.66 -12.81 -3.52
N LYS A 128 11.76 -13.58 -3.51
CA LYS A 128 11.80 -14.95 -4.03
C LYS A 128 11.21 -15.94 -3.03
N THR A 129 11.78 -15.96 -1.83
CA THR A 129 11.33 -16.83 -0.72
C THR A 129 11.52 -16.15 0.62
N LEU A 130 10.76 -16.61 1.61
CA LEU A 130 10.82 -16.21 3.01
C LEU A 130 10.97 -17.46 3.88
N SER A 131 11.67 -17.33 4.99
CA SER A 131 11.78 -18.39 5.98
C SER A 131 11.90 -17.82 7.39
N MET A 132 11.43 -18.58 8.38
CA MET A 132 11.69 -18.30 9.78
C MET A 132 12.13 -19.56 10.53
N ASP A 133 12.97 -19.34 11.53
CA ASP A 133 13.38 -20.35 12.50
C ASP A 133 13.62 -19.65 13.84
N GLY A 134 12.92 -20.09 14.88
CA GLY A 134 12.93 -19.39 16.16
C GLY A 134 12.46 -20.23 17.32
N TYR A 135 12.87 -19.82 18.52
CA TYR A 135 12.46 -20.43 19.76
C TYR A 135 11.39 -19.59 20.45
N TYR A 136 10.34 -20.27 20.92
CA TYR A 136 9.21 -19.66 21.61
C TYR A 136 9.17 -20.19 23.05
N ASN A 137 9.14 -19.27 24.01
CA ASN A 137 9.02 -19.53 25.44
C ASN A 137 7.75 -18.87 26.00
N PRO A 138 6.55 -19.39 25.67
CA PRO A 138 5.30 -18.90 26.23
C PRO A 138 5.21 -19.21 27.74
N LEU A 139 4.79 -18.23 28.53
CA LEU A 139 4.57 -18.37 29.97
C LEU A 139 3.09 -18.50 30.33
N ALA A 140 2.23 -17.81 29.58
CA ALA A 140 0.79 -17.89 29.73
C ALA A 140 0.10 -17.37 28.47
N LYS A 141 -1.02 -17.99 28.11
CA LYS A 141 -1.95 -17.49 27.11
C LYS A 141 -3.28 -17.20 27.79
N VAL A 142 -3.72 -15.95 27.77
CA VAL A 142 -5.05 -15.54 28.24
C VAL A 142 -5.97 -15.37 27.04
N GLN A 143 -7.20 -15.87 27.14
CA GLN A 143 -8.14 -15.89 26.02
C GLN A 143 -9.59 -15.75 26.49
N LEU A 144 -10.41 -15.12 25.65
CA LEU A 144 -11.86 -15.04 25.85
C LEU A 144 -12.51 -16.40 25.58
N MET A 145 -13.42 -16.81 26.46
CA MET A 145 -14.22 -18.02 26.32
C MET A 145 -15.58 -17.78 25.64
N ARG A 146 -16.08 -16.55 25.70
CA ARG A 146 -17.43 -16.22 25.25
C ARG A 146 -17.54 -16.32 23.73
N SER A 147 -18.46 -17.15 23.28
CA SER A 147 -18.83 -17.29 21.87
C SER A 147 -20.35 -17.42 21.76
N PRO A 148 -21.05 -16.56 21.00
CA PRO A 148 -20.50 -15.44 20.23
C PRO A 148 -20.05 -14.27 21.13
N LEU A 149 -19.08 -13.50 20.64
CA LEU A 149 -18.73 -12.21 21.24
C LEU A 149 -19.80 -11.17 20.89
N VAL A 150 -20.17 -10.33 21.86
CA VAL A 150 -21.19 -9.29 21.69
C VAL A 150 -20.52 -7.93 21.71
N LEU A 151 -20.76 -7.09 20.70
CA LEU A 151 -20.24 -5.72 20.66
C LEU A 151 -20.99 -4.83 21.64
N HIS A 152 -20.27 -3.89 22.26
CA HIS A 152 -20.95 -2.84 23.02
C HIS A 152 -21.82 -1.96 22.11
N GLU A 153 -22.94 -1.49 22.65
CA GLU A 153 -23.93 -0.71 21.90
C GLU A 153 -23.36 0.58 21.30
N ASN A 154 -22.39 1.22 21.97
CA ASN A 154 -21.71 2.42 21.45
C ASN A 154 -20.91 2.13 20.17
N VAL A 155 -20.34 0.92 20.03
CA VAL A 155 -19.65 0.49 18.81
C VAL A 155 -20.66 0.29 17.68
N ILE A 156 -21.79 -0.37 17.97
CA ILE A 156 -22.86 -0.60 16.98
C ILE A 156 -23.41 0.75 16.49
N ARG A 157 -23.68 1.69 17.40
CA ARG A 157 -24.17 3.04 17.09
C ARG A 157 -23.17 3.87 16.27
N ALA A 158 -21.88 3.55 16.33
CA ALA A 158 -20.86 4.25 15.55
C ALA A 158 -20.75 3.76 14.10
N VAL A 159 -21.42 2.67 13.72
CA VAL A 159 -21.37 2.14 12.35
C VAL A 159 -22.17 3.05 11.41
N PRO A 160 -21.54 3.65 10.37
CA PRO A 160 -22.26 4.52 9.44
C PRO A 160 -23.22 3.74 8.56
N THR A 161 -24.42 4.27 8.34
CA THR A 161 -25.48 3.62 7.53
C THR A 161 -25.27 3.75 6.02
N PHE A 162 -24.40 4.66 5.58
CA PHE A 162 -24.03 4.90 4.18
C PHE A 162 -22.51 5.12 4.05
N TRP A 163 -22.00 5.22 2.82
CA TRP A 163 -20.59 5.55 2.57
C TRP A 163 -20.27 7.00 3.03
N ASP A 164 -19.80 7.12 4.26
CA ASP A 164 -19.39 8.38 4.89
C ASP A 164 -17.91 8.34 5.30
N PRO A 165 -16.99 8.82 4.44
CA PRO A 165 -15.54 8.76 4.69
C PRO A 165 -15.07 9.31 6.06
N PRO A 166 -15.59 10.44 6.58
CA PRO A 166 -15.20 10.93 7.90
C PRO A 166 -15.58 9.96 9.02
N SER A 167 -16.83 9.49 9.07
CA SER A 167 -17.28 8.57 10.12
C SER A 167 -16.62 7.19 10.00
N LEU A 168 -16.39 6.69 8.78
CA LEU A 168 -15.68 5.43 8.53
C LEU A 168 -14.21 5.51 9.00
N ALA A 169 -13.51 6.60 8.69
CA ALA A 169 -12.15 6.81 9.16
C ALA A 169 -12.09 6.91 10.69
N SER A 170 -13.01 7.70 11.28
CA SER A 170 -13.11 7.84 12.75
C SER A 170 -13.42 6.51 13.44
N PHE A 171 -14.26 5.66 12.85
CA PHE A 171 -14.54 4.32 13.38
C PHE A 171 -13.27 3.46 13.43
N ILE A 172 -12.52 3.39 12.32
CA ILE A 172 -11.28 2.60 12.23
C ILE A 172 -10.23 3.15 13.19
N GLU A 173 -10.12 4.47 13.31
CA GLU A 173 -9.22 5.12 14.25
C GLU A 173 -9.57 4.78 15.71
N SER A 174 -10.85 4.82 16.07
CA SER A 174 -11.35 4.68 17.44
C SER A 174 -11.47 3.24 17.92
N PHE A 175 -11.94 2.33 17.06
CA PHE A 175 -12.24 0.94 17.40
C PHE A 175 -11.31 -0.07 16.70
N GLY A 176 -10.55 0.36 15.71
CA GLY A 176 -9.65 -0.52 14.96
C GLY A 176 -10.37 -1.34 13.90
N THR A 177 -9.67 -2.34 13.40
CA THR A 177 -10.15 -3.24 12.35
C THR A 177 -10.60 -4.59 12.91
N HIS A 178 -10.01 -5.01 14.02
CA HIS A 178 -10.23 -6.31 14.64
C HIS A 178 -10.37 -6.19 16.16
N VAL A 179 -10.86 -7.24 16.81
CA VAL A 179 -10.94 -7.37 18.26
C VAL A 179 -9.94 -8.43 18.74
N ILE A 180 -9.22 -8.14 19.81
CA ILE A 180 -8.25 -9.08 20.43
C ILE A 180 -9.01 -10.20 21.15
N THR A 181 -8.76 -11.46 20.78
CA THR A 181 -9.42 -12.64 21.38
C THR A 181 -8.51 -13.44 22.30
N SER A 182 -7.20 -13.41 22.07
CA SER A 182 -6.20 -13.97 22.98
C SER A 182 -4.88 -13.20 22.94
N VAL A 183 -4.12 -13.29 24.03
CA VAL A 183 -2.78 -12.73 24.17
C VAL A 183 -1.89 -13.78 24.83
N THR A 184 -0.75 -14.08 24.21
CA THR A 184 0.29 -14.94 24.77
C THR A 184 1.45 -14.08 25.25
N ILE A 185 1.80 -14.21 26.53
CA ILE A 185 2.96 -13.55 27.14
C ILE A 185 4.12 -14.54 27.30
N GLY A 186 5.34 -14.05 27.18
CA GLY A 186 6.55 -14.85 27.33
C GLY A 186 7.72 -14.23 26.61
N GLY A 187 8.52 -15.06 25.95
CA GLY A 187 9.67 -14.65 25.16
C GLY A 187 9.71 -15.35 23.82
N LYS A 188 10.22 -14.68 22.78
CA LYS A 188 10.57 -15.32 21.51
C LYS A 188 11.89 -14.78 20.97
N ASP A 189 12.66 -15.66 20.36
CA ASP A 189 13.91 -15.34 19.69
C ASP A 189 13.88 -15.97 18.29
N VAL A 190 13.67 -15.15 17.26
CA VAL A 190 13.34 -15.61 15.91
C VAL A 190 14.28 -14.99 14.88
N ILE A 191 14.76 -15.84 13.98
CA ILE A 191 15.49 -15.46 12.77
C ILE A 191 14.51 -15.44 11.62
N TYR A 192 14.42 -14.32 10.92
CA TYR A 192 13.70 -14.17 9.66
C TYR A 192 14.69 -14.02 8.52
N VAL A 193 14.50 -14.80 7.45
CA VAL A 193 15.34 -14.78 6.26
C VAL A 193 14.50 -14.38 5.06
N LYS A 194 14.96 -13.36 4.33
CA LYS A 194 14.33 -12.85 3.11
C LYS A 194 15.28 -13.03 1.93
N GLN A 195 14.89 -13.87 0.98
CA GLN A 195 15.61 -14.04 -0.28
C GLN A 195 15.00 -13.11 -1.34
N HIS A 196 15.82 -12.25 -1.92
CA HIS A 196 15.41 -11.34 -3.00
C HIS A 196 15.27 -12.07 -4.34
N GLN A 197 14.42 -11.53 -5.22
CA GLN A 197 14.10 -12.12 -6.53
C GLN A 197 15.31 -12.34 -7.44
N SER A 198 16.36 -11.54 -7.28
CA SER A 198 17.64 -11.63 -8.01
C SER A 198 18.51 -12.82 -7.59
N SER A 199 18.27 -13.40 -6.39
CA SER A 199 19.16 -14.41 -5.83
C SER A 199 19.26 -15.67 -6.70
N PRO A 200 20.47 -16.16 -7.03
CA PRO A 200 20.64 -17.40 -7.78
C PRO A 200 20.42 -18.66 -6.93
N LEU A 201 20.38 -18.53 -5.60
CA LEU A 201 20.29 -19.67 -4.68
C LEU A 201 18.98 -20.45 -4.86
N SER A 202 19.09 -21.77 -4.78
CA SER A 202 17.95 -22.68 -4.77
C SER A 202 17.25 -22.71 -3.41
N THR A 203 16.00 -23.19 -3.40
CA THR A 203 15.22 -23.41 -2.18
C THR A 203 15.93 -24.34 -1.18
N LEU A 204 16.66 -25.34 -1.69
CA LEU A 204 17.40 -26.30 -0.85
C LEU A 204 18.60 -25.63 -0.15
N GLU A 205 19.36 -24.81 -0.88
CA GLU A 205 20.47 -24.05 -0.30
C GLU A 205 19.99 -23.07 0.76
N ILE A 206 18.88 -22.37 0.53
CA ILE A 206 18.26 -21.48 1.53
C ILE A 206 17.79 -22.28 2.76
N LYS A 207 17.19 -23.45 2.55
CA LYS A 207 16.75 -24.30 3.66
C LYS A 207 17.92 -24.73 4.55
N HIS A 208 19.01 -25.20 3.96
CA HIS A 208 20.23 -25.55 4.71
C HIS A 208 20.81 -24.32 5.41
N TYR A 209 20.86 -23.18 4.71
CA TYR A 209 21.37 -21.95 5.26
C TYR A 209 20.61 -21.49 6.52
N VAL A 210 19.27 -21.50 6.47
CA VAL A 210 18.40 -21.16 7.61
C VAL A 210 18.62 -22.12 8.78
N GLN A 211 18.75 -23.42 8.49
CA GLN A 211 18.98 -24.44 9.51
C GLN A 211 20.34 -24.26 10.20
N ASP A 212 21.40 -23.95 9.44
CA ASP A 212 22.74 -23.75 9.99
C ASP A 212 22.80 -22.52 10.90
N ILE A 213 22.26 -21.38 10.46
CA ILE A 213 22.23 -20.17 11.30
C ILE A 213 21.35 -20.35 12.55
N GLY A 214 20.25 -21.08 12.44
CA GLY A 214 19.39 -21.42 13.58
C GLY A 214 20.12 -22.33 14.58
N ASN A 215 20.81 -23.36 14.09
CA ASN A 215 21.60 -24.26 14.94
C ASN A 215 22.72 -23.51 15.66
N GLN A 216 23.41 -22.59 14.98
CA GLN A 216 24.43 -21.75 15.58
C GLN A 216 23.87 -20.78 16.63
N ARG A 217 22.67 -20.21 16.40
CA ARG A 217 22.06 -19.26 17.35
C ARG A 217 21.54 -19.96 18.60
N PHE A 218 20.99 -21.16 18.46
CA PHE A 218 20.29 -21.86 19.54
C PHE A 218 21.11 -23.00 20.18
N SER A 219 22.40 -23.15 19.86
CA SER A 219 23.29 -24.15 20.47
C SER A 219 23.82 -23.74 21.84
N ASP A 220 24.04 -24.74 22.70
CA ASP A 220 24.46 -24.60 24.11
C ASP A 220 25.99 -24.45 24.29
N THR A 221 26.70 -23.97 23.26
CA THR A 221 28.16 -23.91 23.31
C THR A 221 28.61 -22.70 24.12
N ASP A 222 28.83 -22.93 25.42
CA ASP A 222 29.47 -21.98 26.33
C ASP A 222 30.87 -21.62 25.80
N GLY A 223 31.01 -20.41 25.25
CA GLY A 223 32.30 -19.75 25.08
C GLY A 223 33.01 -19.97 23.74
N HIS A 224 33.37 -18.83 23.16
CA HIS A 224 34.62 -18.57 22.45
C HIS A 224 34.75 -18.59 20.91
N MET A 225 33.74 -18.83 20.06
CA MET A 225 33.96 -18.62 18.60
C MET A 225 32.83 -17.98 17.77
N SER A 226 31.69 -17.54 18.31
CA SER A 226 30.66 -16.89 17.46
C SER A 226 29.71 -15.89 18.13
N SER A 227 29.75 -15.72 19.46
CA SER A 227 28.83 -14.86 20.22
C SER A 227 28.98 -13.34 19.98
N GLY A 228 29.87 -12.92 19.07
CA GLY A 228 30.17 -11.50 18.80
C GLY A 228 29.64 -10.94 17.48
N ILE A 229 28.87 -11.71 16.68
CA ILE A 229 28.62 -11.32 15.28
C ILE A 229 27.24 -10.67 15.04
N PHE A 230 26.23 -10.95 15.88
CA PHE A 230 24.89 -10.39 15.70
C PHE A 230 24.31 -9.86 17.00
N ASN A 231 23.80 -8.64 16.97
CA ASN A 231 22.94 -8.16 18.04
C ASN A 231 21.62 -8.95 18.01
N SER A 232 21.07 -9.18 19.19
CA SER A 232 19.76 -9.80 19.42
C SER A 232 18.62 -9.13 18.62
N GLN A 233 18.79 -7.86 18.24
CA GLN A 233 17.93 -7.11 17.34
C GLN A 233 18.78 -6.44 16.24
N GLY A 234 18.54 -6.80 14.97
CA GLY A 234 19.27 -6.20 13.86
C GLY A 234 18.84 -6.71 12.49
N ILE A 235 19.09 -5.88 11.47
CA ILE A 235 18.94 -6.22 10.05
C ILE A 235 20.34 -6.23 9.47
N TYR A 236 20.75 -7.36 8.93
CA TYR A 236 22.11 -7.54 8.41
C TYR A 236 22.03 -7.91 6.92
N PRO A 237 22.57 -7.07 6.00
CA PRO A 237 23.14 -7.62 4.78
C PRO A 237 24.29 -8.53 5.22
N GLN A 238 24.33 -9.77 4.75
CA GLN A 238 24.97 -10.91 5.45
C GLN A 238 26.31 -10.67 6.22
N PRO A 239 26.55 -11.48 7.28
CA PRO A 239 27.82 -11.55 8.02
C PRO A 239 29.02 -12.06 7.21
N THR A 240 30.22 -11.62 7.60
CA THR A 240 31.52 -11.96 6.98
C THR A 240 32.02 -13.39 7.24
N SER A 241 31.36 -14.18 8.12
CA SER A 241 31.87 -15.48 8.59
C SER A 241 30.88 -16.66 8.50
N ALA A 242 29.75 -16.51 7.80
CA ALA A 242 28.82 -17.63 7.54
C ALA A 242 29.34 -18.52 6.38
N PRO A 243 29.11 -19.86 6.39
CA PRO A 243 29.68 -20.80 5.42
C PRO A 243 29.45 -20.33 3.98
N TYR A 244 30.53 -20.20 3.20
CA TYR A 244 30.54 -19.57 1.88
C TYR A 244 29.49 -20.19 0.94
N LEU A 245 28.38 -19.48 0.70
CA LEU A 245 27.49 -19.77 -0.44
C LEU A 245 27.70 -18.66 -1.46
N THR A 246 27.90 -19.05 -2.72
CA THR A 246 28.02 -18.11 -3.84
C THR A 246 26.64 -17.52 -4.15
N GLY A 247 26.49 -16.18 -4.20
CA GLY A 247 25.21 -15.51 -4.52
C GLY A 247 24.37 -15.01 -3.33
N LYS A 248 25.02 -14.72 -2.18
CA LYS A 248 24.38 -14.32 -0.90
C LYS A 248 24.07 -12.83 -0.72
N GLU A 249 24.55 -11.94 -1.59
CA GLU A 249 24.23 -10.49 -1.51
C GLU A 249 22.72 -10.23 -1.60
N ASP A 250 21.99 -11.15 -2.23
CA ASP A 250 20.54 -11.14 -2.39
C ASP A 250 19.78 -11.85 -1.25
N VAL A 251 20.38 -12.05 -0.07
CA VAL A 251 19.71 -12.62 1.11
C VAL A 251 19.87 -11.69 2.32
N THR A 252 18.74 -11.31 2.92
CA THR A 252 18.69 -10.49 4.13
C THR A 252 18.33 -11.34 5.35
N ILE A 253 19.08 -11.18 6.44
CA ILE A 253 18.84 -11.87 7.72
C ILE A 253 18.41 -10.84 8.75
N ILE A 254 17.34 -11.16 9.47
CA ILE A 254 16.71 -10.26 10.42
C ILE A 254 16.53 -11.02 11.73
N PHE A 255 17.18 -10.54 12.79
CA PHE A 255 17.03 -11.09 14.12
C PHE A 255 16.01 -10.26 14.90
N ARG A 256 15.00 -10.93 15.44
CA ARG A 256 13.96 -10.30 16.27
C ARG A 256 13.79 -11.11 17.55
N ARG A 257 14.06 -10.44 18.67
CA ARG A 257 13.82 -10.94 20.01
C ARG A 257 12.75 -10.11 20.70
N ARG A 258 11.94 -10.75 21.55
CA ARG A 258 10.90 -10.09 22.33
C ARG A 258 10.70 -10.80 23.66
N GLY A 259 10.59 -10.04 24.75
CA GLY A 259 10.60 -10.56 26.12
C GLY A 259 12.01 -10.98 26.57
N GLY A 260 12.23 -11.06 27.88
CA GLY A 260 13.54 -11.25 28.50
C GLY A 260 14.40 -9.99 28.49
N ASP A 261 15.67 -10.15 28.86
CA ASP A 261 16.69 -9.10 28.85
C ASP A 261 17.38 -9.04 27.47
N ASP A 262 17.16 -7.95 26.73
CA ASP A 262 17.73 -7.76 25.39
C ASP A 262 19.26 -7.63 25.38
N LEU A 263 19.88 -7.33 26.54
CA LEU A 263 21.34 -7.23 26.68
C LEU A 263 22.03 -8.60 26.67
N GLU A 264 21.34 -9.66 27.11
CA GLU A 264 21.89 -11.01 27.17
C GLU A 264 21.93 -11.65 25.78
N GLN A 265 23.11 -11.79 25.18
CA GLN A 265 23.22 -12.29 23.80
C GLN A 265 23.01 -13.81 23.71
N ASN A 266 23.45 -14.57 24.71
CA ASN A 266 23.34 -16.03 24.68
C ASN A 266 21.87 -16.44 24.83
N HIS A 267 21.38 -17.27 23.88
CA HIS A 267 19.98 -17.67 23.84
C HIS A 267 19.50 -18.34 25.13
N ILE A 268 20.30 -19.23 25.71
CA ILE A 268 19.91 -20.04 26.88
C ILE A 268 19.89 -19.20 28.14
N ARG A 269 20.85 -18.28 28.29
CA ARG A 269 20.83 -17.28 29.36
C ARG A 269 19.65 -16.33 29.21
N TRP A 270 19.42 -15.81 28.00
CA TRP A 270 18.26 -14.98 27.70
C TRP A 270 16.95 -15.69 28.03
N ALA A 271 16.78 -16.96 27.67
CA ALA A 271 15.57 -17.73 27.92
C ALA A 271 15.23 -17.81 29.42
N ARG A 272 16.24 -17.82 30.32
CA ARG A 272 16.03 -17.78 31.78
C ARG A 272 15.50 -16.43 32.28
N THR A 273 15.80 -15.34 31.57
CA THR A 273 15.32 -13.99 31.90
C THR A 273 13.88 -13.74 31.45
N VAL A 274 13.30 -14.60 30.61
CA VAL A 274 11.92 -14.46 30.12
C VAL A 274 10.91 -14.51 31.27
N GLN A 275 11.15 -15.35 32.28
CA GLN A 275 10.25 -15.49 33.43
C GLN A 275 10.16 -14.21 34.26
N SER A 276 11.25 -13.47 34.39
CA SER A 276 11.31 -12.20 35.11
C SER A 276 10.78 -11.02 34.29
N SER A 277 11.00 -11.01 32.97
CA SER A 277 10.67 -9.86 32.11
C SER A 277 9.94 -10.28 30.82
N PRO A 278 8.75 -10.91 30.89
CA PRO A 278 8.03 -11.33 29.70
C PRO A 278 7.40 -10.14 28.96
N ASP A 279 7.16 -10.32 27.66
CA ASP A 279 6.38 -9.41 26.81
C ASP A 279 5.33 -10.22 26.02
N VAL A 280 4.41 -9.54 25.35
CA VAL A 280 3.45 -10.15 24.44
C VAL A 280 4.17 -10.68 23.20
N ILE A 281 4.11 -11.98 22.99
CA ILE A 281 4.76 -12.65 21.85
C ILE A 281 3.78 -12.98 20.72
N GLU A 282 2.51 -13.20 21.06
CA GLU A 282 1.43 -13.55 20.13
C GLU A 282 0.08 -12.94 20.54
N MET A 283 -0.78 -12.74 19.54
CA MET A 283 -2.15 -12.28 19.67
C MET A 283 -2.99 -12.96 18.59
N THR A 284 -4.23 -13.28 18.94
CA THR A 284 -5.27 -13.71 17.98
C THR A 284 -6.40 -12.70 17.92
N PHE A 285 -7.12 -12.70 16.80
CA PHE A 285 -8.11 -11.69 16.51
C PHE A 285 -9.40 -12.28 15.93
N VAL A 286 -10.45 -11.44 15.91
CA VAL A 286 -11.63 -11.60 15.08
C VAL A 286 -11.93 -10.27 14.37
N PRO A 287 -12.28 -10.24 13.07
CA PRO A 287 -12.69 -9.01 12.40
C PRO A 287 -13.89 -8.37 13.10
N ILE A 288 -13.84 -7.06 13.33
CA ILE A 288 -14.96 -6.36 14.02
C ILE A 288 -16.26 -6.46 13.22
N THR A 289 -16.16 -6.55 11.89
CA THR A 289 -17.27 -6.69 10.95
C THR A 289 -17.98 -8.04 11.06
N ASP A 290 -17.30 -9.08 11.53
CA ASP A 290 -17.90 -10.40 11.72
C ASP A 290 -18.87 -10.40 12.91
N LEU A 291 -18.68 -9.46 13.85
CA LEU A 291 -19.53 -9.27 15.03
C LEU A 291 -20.73 -8.35 14.76
N LEU A 292 -20.81 -7.71 13.59
CA LEU A 292 -21.86 -6.76 13.19
C LEU A 292 -23.02 -7.43 12.41
N VAL A 293 -23.39 -8.66 12.76
CA VAL A 293 -24.45 -9.40 12.05
C VAL A 293 -25.79 -8.66 12.21
N GLY A 294 -26.44 -8.35 11.08
CA GLY A 294 -27.73 -7.64 11.06
C GLY A 294 -27.64 -6.12 11.27
N VAL A 295 -26.45 -5.54 11.43
CA VAL A 295 -26.28 -4.09 11.60
C VAL A 295 -26.31 -3.39 10.23
N PRO A 296 -27.24 -2.43 10.01
CA PRO A 296 -27.27 -1.63 8.78
C PRO A 296 -25.95 -0.89 8.54
N GLY A 297 -25.49 -0.85 7.28
CA GLY A 297 -24.26 -0.13 6.91
C GLY A 297 -22.96 -0.91 7.14
N LYS A 298 -23.01 -2.11 7.74
CA LYS A 298 -21.84 -3.01 7.89
C LYS A 298 -21.01 -3.13 6.61
N GLU A 299 -21.65 -3.27 5.45
CA GLU A 299 -20.95 -3.44 4.17
C GLU A 299 -20.05 -2.24 3.80
N HIS A 300 -20.45 -1.02 4.18
CA HIS A 300 -19.61 0.16 3.99
C HIS A 300 -18.38 0.12 4.89
N LEU A 301 -18.55 -0.29 6.15
CA LEU A 301 -17.45 -0.46 7.09
C LEU A 301 -16.50 -1.60 6.66
N SER A 302 -17.05 -2.76 6.27
CA SER A 302 -16.28 -3.87 5.71
C SER A 302 -15.43 -3.43 4.52
N ARG A 303 -16.03 -2.69 3.58
CA ARG A 303 -15.30 -2.14 2.44
C ARG A 303 -14.23 -1.14 2.86
N ALA A 304 -14.51 -0.24 3.81
CA ALA A 304 -13.53 0.74 4.29
C ALA A 304 -12.33 0.08 4.97
N ILE A 305 -12.58 -0.91 5.85
CA ILE A 305 -11.54 -1.70 6.51
C ILE A 305 -10.73 -2.48 5.46
N ALA A 306 -11.37 -3.12 4.49
CA ALA A 306 -10.67 -3.85 3.43
C ALA A 306 -9.72 -2.93 2.63
N LEU A 307 -10.18 -1.73 2.25
CA LEU A 307 -9.33 -0.75 1.57
C LEU A 307 -8.19 -0.25 2.47
N TYR A 308 -8.46 -0.04 3.75
CA TYR A 308 -7.44 0.37 4.72
C TYR A 308 -6.35 -0.69 4.91
N LEU A 309 -6.72 -1.97 4.98
CA LEU A 309 -5.77 -3.09 5.14
C LEU A 309 -4.99 -3.39 3.85
N GLU A 310 -5.60 -3.24 2.68
CA GLU A 310 -4.96 -3.47 1.38
C GLU A 310 -3.96 -2.35 1.03
N TYR A 311 -4.39 -1.08 1.15
CA TYR A 311 -3.61 0.07 0.66
C TYR A 311 -2.77 0.76 1.73
N LYS A 312 -3.07 0.50 3.02
CA LYS A 312 -2.33 1.02 4.17
C LYS A 312 -2.03 2.54 4.11
N PRO A 313 -3.02 3.39 3.80
CA PRO A 313 -2.82 4.84 3.93
C PRO A 313 -2.48 5.17 5.39
N GLN A 314 -1.74 6.26 5.61
CA GLN A 314 -1.57 6.81 6.96
C GLN A 314 -2.94 7.13 7.56
N ILE A 315 -3.10 6.94 8.87
CA ILE A 315 -4.43 7.05 9.52
C ILE A 315 -5.00 8.46 9.37
N GLU A 316 -4.13 9.47 9.39
CA GLU A 316 -4.46 10.89 9.21
C GLU A 316 -4.96 11.19 7.79
N GLU A 317 -4.56 10.38 6.80
CA GLU A 317 -4.95 10.50 5.40
C GLU A 317 -6.16 9.63 5.05
N LEU A 318 -6.62 8.76 5.97
CA LEU A 318 -7.64 7.74 5.69
C LEU A 318 -8.95 8.37 5.22
N ARG A 319 -9.37 9.49 5.82
CA ARG A 319 -10.55 10.24 5.37
C ARG A 319 -10.42 10.65 3.91
N CYS A 320 -9.35 11.38 3.57
CA CYS A 320 -9.10 11.85 2.19
C CYS A 320 -8.94 10.68 1.22
N PHE A 321 -8.28 9.60 1.64
CA PHE A 321 -8.16 8.38 0.87
C PHE A 321 -9.55 7.80 0.53
N LEU A 322 -10.43 7.63 1.53
CA LEU A 322 -11.78 7.07 1.36
C LEU A 322 -12.69 7.96 0.49
N GLU A 323 -12.55 9.29 0.58
CA GLU A 323 -13.23 10.26 -0.30
C GLU A 323 -12.89 10.05 -1.79
N PHE A 324 -11.67 9.58 -2.07
CA PHE A 324 -11.17 9.35 -3.43
C PHE A 324 -11.36 7.92 -3.93
N GLN A 325 -12.07 7.06 -3.18
CA GLN A 325 -12.44 5.70 -3.59
C GLN A 325 -13.68 5.69 -4.49
N ILE A 326 -13.69 6.62 -5.45
CA ILE A 326 -14.70 6.80 -6.49
C ILE A 326 -14.21 6.10 -7.76
N PRO A 327 -15.10 5.48 -8.55
CA PRO A 327 -14.74 4.90 -9.84
C PRO A 327 -14.02 5.93 -10.73
N ARG A 328 -12.95 5.47 -11.39
CA ARG A 328 -12.18 6.27 -12.35
C ARG A 328 -12.61 5.91 -13.76
N THR A 329 -12.78 6.92 -14.62
CA THR A 329 -13.17 6.74 -16.02
C THR A 329 -12.24 7.56 -16.91
N TRP A 330 -12.01 7.08 -18.14
CA TRP A 330 -11.25 7.80 -19.15
C TRP A 330 -12.19 8.65 -20.03
N ALA A 331 -11.78 9.87 -20.32
CA ALA A 331 -12.41 10.76 -21.27
C ALA A 331 -11.47 11.04 -22.47
N PRO A 332 -11.98 11.01 -23.72
CA PRO A 332 -13.34 10.65 -24.09
C PRO A 332 -13.65 9.16 -23.81
N VAL A 333 -14.92 8.86 -23.54
CA VAL A 333 -15.38 7.47 -23.43
C VAL A 333 -15.39 6.90 -24.84
N GLN A 334 -14.76 5.74 -25.05
CA GLN A 334 -14.74 5.07 -26.34
C GLN A 334 -16.10 4.44 -26.61
N ASP A 335 -16.97 5.15 -27.32
CA ASP A 335 -18.20 4.58 -27.86
C ASP A 335 -17.86 3.79 -29.13
N ASN A 336 -17.60 2.49 -28.98
CA ASN A 336 -17.49 1.56 -30.12
C ASN A 336 -18.89 1.25 -30.68
N ILE A 337 -19.63 2.27 -31.14
CA ILE A 337 -20.88 2.06 -31.89
C ILE A 337 -20.48 1.66 -33.31
N PRO A 338 -20.75 0.41 -33.76
CA PRO A 338 -20.45 0.00 -35.12
C PRO A 338 -21.22 0.87 -36.11
N GLY A 339 -20.52 1.52 -37.05
CA GLY A 339 -21.14 2.23 -38.17
C GLY A 339 -21.25 3.77 -38.04
N HIS A 340 -20.91 4.38 -36.90
CA HIS A 340 -20.83 5.84 -36.80
C HIS A 340 -19.45 6.36 -37.24
N GLN A 341 -19.23 6.48 -38.55
CA GLN A 341 -18.07 7.21 -39.08
C GLN A 341 -18.31 8.72 -38.92
N ARG A 342 -17.79 9.32 -37.83
CA ARG A 342 -17.67 10.79 -37.77
C ARG A 342 -16.87 11.25 -38.98
N LYS A 343 -17.35 12.27 -39.72
CA LYS A 343 -16.57 12.92 -40.79
C LYS A 343 -15.22 13.35 -40.20
N GLU A 344 -14.14 12.77 -40.73
CA GLU A 344 -12.81 12.93 -40.13
C GLU A 344 -12.31 14.38 -40.33
N PRO A 345 -11.97 15.10 -39.25
CA PRO A 345 -11.38 16.43 -39.38
C PRO A 345 -10.02 16.35 -40.07
N VAL A 346 -9.65 17.42 -40.78
CA VAL A 346 -8.30 17.59 -41.34
C VAL A 346 -7.32 17.75 -40.17
N CYS A 347 -6.63 16.67 -39.81
CA CYS A 347 -5.65 16.68 -38.75
C CYS A 347 -4.30 17.20 -39.28
N PRO A 348 -3.63 18.12 -38.57
CA PRO A 348 -2.22 18.38 -38.84
C PRO A 348 -1.40 17.11 -38.56
N SER A 349 -0.20 17.04 -39.11
CA SER A 349 0.62 15.84 -39.01
C SER A 349 2.07 16.13 -38.66
N LEU A 350 2.66 15.21 -37.91
CA LEU A 350 4.09 15.12 -37.66
C LEU A 350 4.71 14.12 -38.64
N GLN A 351 5.93 14.40 -39.08
CA GLN A 351 6.69 13.55 -39.99
C GLN A 351 8.11 13.41 -39.46
N PHE A 352 8.64 12.18 -39.45
CA PHE A 352 9.92 11.85 -38.82
C PHE A 352 11.03 11.47 -39.81
N SER A 353 10.74 11.52 -41.12
CA SER A 353 11.68 11.33 -42.23
C SER A 353 11.03 11.79 -43.55
N ILE A 354 11.84 12.12 -44.57
CA ILE A 354 11.40 12.67 -45.88
C ILE A 354 10.27 11.85 -46.53
N MET A 355 10.37 10.52 -46.56
CA MET A 355 9.34 9.62 -47.09
C MET A 355 8.64 8.80 -45.99
N GLY A 356 8.65 9.31 -44.76
CA GLY A 356 8.06 8.65 -43.60
C GLY A 356 6.55 8.72 -43.56
N GLN A 357 5.93 7.77 -42.86
CA GLN A 357 4.51 7.85 -42.51
C GLN A 357 4.23 9.09 -41.65
N LYS A 358 3.07 9.69 -41.87
CA LYS A 358 2.57 10.84 -41.12
C LYS A 358 1.82 10.38 -39.87
N LEU A 359 2.18 10.96 -38.73
CA LEU A 359 1.43 10.84 -37.48
C LEU A 359 0.48 12.03 -37.40
N TYR A 360 -0.80 11.79 -37.60
CA TYR A 360 -1.84 12.82 -37.49
C TYR A 360 -2.09 13.15 -36.03
N VAL A 361 -2.40 14.40 -35.72
CA VAL A 361 -2.67 14.86 -34.35
C VAL A 361 -4.13 15.30 -34.26
N SER A 362 -4.87 14.72 -33.32
CA SER A 362 -6.23 15.16 -33.03
C SER A 362 -6.19 16.51 -32.31
N LEU A 363 -6.97 17.47 -32.83
CA LEU A 363 -7.15 18.80 -32.24
C LEU A 363 -8.34 18.88 -31.28
N GLU A 364 -8.97 17.75 -30.98
CA GLU A 364 -10.14 17.66 -30.11
C GLU A 364 -9.83 18.20 -28.71
N GLN A 365 -10.68 19.10 -28.22
CA GLN A 365 -10.61 19.63 -26.86
C GLN A 365 -11.40 18.72 -25.94
N ILE A 366 -10.73 18.12 -24.97
CA ILE A 366 -11.39 17.26 -23.98
C ILE A 366 -11.52 18.05 -22.69
N SER A 367 -12.73 18.13 -22.15
CA SER A 367 -13.02 18.71 -20.86
C SER A 367 -13.93 17.78 -20.06
N VAL A 368 -13.62 17.58 -18.78
CA VAL A 368 -14.40 16.74 -17.87
C VAL A 368 -15.25 17.55 -16.88
N GLY A 369 -15.27 18.88 -17.03
CA GLY A 369 -16.00 19.80 -16.15
C GLY A 369 -15.50 19.72 -14.70
N ARG A 370 -16.43 19.75 -13.74
CA ARG A 370 -16.16 19.67 -12.30
C ARG A 370 -15.93 18.22 -11.84
N LYS A 371 -15.06 17.49 -12.54
CA LYS A 371 -14.64 16.13 -12.19
C LYS A 371 -13.14 16.13 -11.97
N PRO A 372 -12.64 15.70 -10.80
CA PRO A 372 -11.22 15.75 -10.52
C PRO A 372 -10.44 14.78 -11.42
N VAL A 373 -9.40 15.28 -12.06
CA VAL A 373 -8.52 14.50 -12.95
C VAL A 373 -7.40 13.85 -12.12
N THR A 374 -7.20 12.55 -12.31
CA THR A 374 -6.21 11.72 -11.60
C THR A 374 -5.13 11.16 -12.53
N GLY A 375 -5.22 11.40 -13.83
CA GLY A 375 -4.22 10.92 -14.80
C GLY A 375 -4.45 11.40 -16.23
N LEU A 376 -3.44 11.20 -17.07
CA LEU A 376 -3.46 11.47 -18.50
C LEU A 376 -2.72 10.37 -19.26
N ARG A 377 -3.05 10.15 -20.52
CA ARG A 377 -2.31 9.24 -21.41
C ARG A 377 -2.33 9.72 -22.85
N LEU A 378 -1.34 9.29 -23.63
CA LEU A 378 -1.35 9.42 -25.09
C LEU A 378 -1.88 8.12 -25.70
N CYS A 379 -2.71 8.23 -26.73
CA CYS A 379 -3.28 7.08 -27.44
C CYS A 379 -3.10 7.23 -28.94
N LEU A 380 -2.94 6.10 -29.62
CA LEU A 380 -3.03 6.01 -31.07
C LEU A 380 -4.40 5.43 -31.44
N GLU A 381 -5.17 6.16 -32.24
CA GLU A 381 -6.51 5.77 -32.67
C GLU A 381 -6.64 5.72 -34.20
N GLY A 382 -7.80 5.26 -34.67
CA GLY A 382 -8.11 5.03 -36.08
C GLY A 382 -7.64 3.67 -36.60
N ALA A 383 -8.17 3.28 -37.76
CA ALA A 383 -7.90 1.98 -38.38
C ALA A 383 -6.41 1.74 -38.67
N LYS A 384 -5.66 2.82 -38.96
CA LYS A 384 -4.21 2.78 -39.22
C LYS A 384 -3.37 3.05 -37.96
N GLN A 385 -4.00 3.28 -36.81
CA GLN A 385 -3.32 3.57 -35.54
C GLN A 385 -2.29 4.71 -35.68
N ASN A 386 -2.64 5.73 -36.47
CA ASN A 386 -1.73 6.81 -36.86
C ASN A 386 -2.28 8.20 -36.50
N ARG A 387 -3.29 8.25 -35.61
CA ARG A 387 -3.83 9.48 -35.04
C ARG A 387 -3.48 9.54 -33.57
N LEU A 388 -2.78 10.59 -33.15
CA LEU A 388 -2.39 10.83 -31.77
C LEU A 388 -3.50 11.60 -31.04
N HIS A 389 -3.93 11.03 -29.92
CA HIS A 389 -4.92 11.60 -29.01
C HIS A 389 -4.33 11.72 -27.60
N ILE A 390 -4.89 12.62 -26.78
CA ILE A 390 -4.65 12.72 -25.35
C ILE A 390 -5.94 12.37 -24.62
N HIS A 391 -5.88 11.55 -23.57
CA HIS A 391 -7.06 11.16 -22.80
C HIS A 391 -6.84 11.56 -21.34
N LEU A 392 -7.92 11.88 -20.62
CA LEU A 392 -7.88 12.22 -19.19
C LEU A 392 -8.58 11.14 -18.38
N GLN A 393 -7.94 10.69 -17.30
CA GLN A 393 -8.58 9.89 -16.28
C GLN A 393 -9.16 10.81 -15.23
N HIS A 394 -10.44 10.65 -14.91
CA HIS A 394 -11.13 11.46 -13.91
C HIS A 394 -12.00 10.61 -13.00
N LEU A 395 -12.34 11.14 -11.83
CA LEU A 395 -13.33 10.51 -10.96
C LEU A 395 -14.73 10.63 -11.58
N ALA A 396 -15.54 9.59 -11.46
CA ALA A 396 -16.89 9.54 -12.04
C ALA A 396 -17.82 10.61 -11.43
N SER A 397 -17.63 10.92 -10.15
CA SER A 397 -18.32 11.95 -9.39
C SER A 397 -17.33 12.81 -8.58
N LEU A 398 -17.81 13.96 -8.10
CA LEU A 398 -17.06 14.88 -7.25
C LEU A 398 -16.97 14.33 -5.80
N PRO A 399 -15.78 14.17 -5.20
CA PRO A 399 -15.61 13.83 -3.78
C PRO A 399 -16.35 14.78 -2.85
N LYS A 400 -16.89 14.26 -1.74
CA LYS A 400 -17.68 15.09 -0.80
C LYS A 400 -16.83 16.17 -0.16
N ILE A 401 -15.55 15.86 0.13
CA ILE A 401 -14.57 16.82 0.65
C ILE A 401 -14.35 18.04 -0.27
N LEU A 402 -14.63 17.90 -1.57
CA LEU A 402 -14.50 18.97 -2.56
C LEU A 402 -15.81 19.75 -2.79
N LEU A 403 -16.95 19.27 -2.29
CA LEU A 403 -18.25 19.95 -2.49
C LEU A 403 -18.24 21.42 -2.02
N PRO A 404 -17.71 21.77 -0.83
CA PRO A 404 -17.71 23.17 -0.37
C PRO A 404 -16.95 24.13 -1.30
N TYR A 405 -16.00 23.61 -2.08
CA TYR A 405 -15.08 24.39 -2.91
C TYR A 405 -15.40 24.30 -4.40
N TRP A 406 -16.12 23.26 -4.83
CA TRP A 406 -16.22 22.91 -6.23
C TRP A 406 -17.57 22.36 -6.69
N ASP A 407 -18.59 22.37 -5.84
CA ASP A 407 -19.96 22.06 -6.26
C ASP A 407 -20.52 23.12 -7.24
N THR A 408 -21.50 22.73 -8.04
CA THR A 408 -22.17 23.52 -9.10
C THR A 408 -22.46 24.98 -8.72
N HIS A 409 -22.91 25.24 -7.48
CA HIS A 409 -23.25 26.56 -6.97
C HIS A 409 -22.03 27.43 -6.59
N VAL A 410 -20.85 26.83 -6.42
CA VAL A 410 -19.63 27.55 -6.04
C VAL A 410 -19.07 28.32 -7.23
N ALA A 411 -18.92 29.64 -7.09
CA ALA A 411 -18.38 30.50 -8.13
C ALA A 411 -16.86 30.34 -8.27
N ILE A 412 -16.42 29.66 -9.34
CA ILE A 412 -15.00 29.39 -9.62
C ILE A 412 -14.46 30.16 -10.83
N GLY A 413 -15.31 30.94 -11.51
CA GLY A 413 -14.99 31.60 -12.77
C GLY A 413 -14.86 30.63 -13.94
N ALA A 414 -14.59 31.16 -15.13
CA ALA A 414 -14.44 30.36 -16.34
C ALA A 414 -13.09 29.58 -16.31
N PRO A 415 -13.10 28.28 -16.67
CA PRO A 415 -11.87 27.54 -16.87
C PRO A 415 -10.97 28.19 -17.93
N LYS A 416 -9.64 28.15 -17.73
CA LYS A 416 -8.66 28.81 -18.60
C LYS A 416 -7.73 27.81 -19.27
N TRP A 417 -7.64 27.85 -20.59
CA TRP A 417 -6.66 27.09 -21.35
C TRP A 417 -5.28 27.72 -21.24
N LEU A 418 -4.30 26.95 -20.79
CA LEU A 418 -2.89 27.32 -20.79
C LEU A 418 -2.09 26.36 -21.67
N GLY A 419 -1.02 26.86 -22.26
CA GLY A 419 -0.10 26.08 -23.09
C GLY A 419 1.21 26.82 -23.28
N PRO A 420 2.17 26.19 -23.95
CA PRO A 420 3.45 26.81 -24.27
C PRO A 420 3.30 27.97 -25.26
N GLU A 421 4.26 28.89 -25.25
CA GLU A 421 4.36 29.97 -26.23
C GLU A 421 5.05 29.48 -27.51
N GLU A 422 4.47 29.79 -28.67
CA GLU A 422 4.96 29.35 -29.99
C GLU A 422 6.36 29.87 -30.34
N GLN A 423 6.77 30.98 -29.73
CA GLN A 423 8.04 31.65 -30.00
C GLN A 423 9.20 31.15 -29.11
N ASP A 424 8.92 30.42 -28.02
CA ASP A 424 9.98 29.96 -27.09
C ASP A 424 10.60 28.64 -27.58
N SER A 425 11.44 28.74 -28.61
CA SER A 425 12.09 27.59 -29.25
C SER A 425 13.09 26.86 -28.34
N ARG A 426 13.43 27.40 -27.16
CA ARG A 426 14.33 26.74 -26.19
C ARG A 426 13.77 25.42 -25.69
N TRP A 427 12.45 25.27 -25.73
CA TRP A 427 11.74 24.06 -25.34
C TRP A 427 11.47 23.10 -26.50
N PHE A 428 12.01 23.35 -27.70
CA PHE A 428 11.71 22.50 -28.85
C PHE A 428 12.71 21.35 -28.94
N GLU A 429 12.24 20.16 -28.62
CA GLU A 429 13.04 18.94 -28.65
C GLU A 429 12.76 18.13 -29.93
N PRO A 430 13.79 17.79 -30.73
CA PRO A 430 13.58 16.96 -31.91
C PRO A 430 13.22 15.53 -31.51
N VAL A 431 12.16 14.97 -32.10
CA VAL A 431 11.73 13.60 -31.77
C VAL A 431 12.74 12.56 -32.24
N LYS A 432 13.31 12.73 -33.44
CA LYS A 432 14.31 11.80 -33.99
C LYS A 432 15.52 12.51 -34.56
N TRP A 433 15.29 13.43 -35.51
CA TRP A 433 16.35 14.20 -36.15
C TRP A 433 16.02 15.69 -36.10
N LYS A 434 17.06 16.53 -36.04
CA LYS A 434 16.95 18.00 -35.93
C LYS A 434 16.19 18.70 -37.07
N ASN A 435 15.97 18.02 -38.19
CA ASN A 435 15.32 18.60 -39.37
C ASN A 435 13.86 18.17 -39.56
N PHE A 436 13.32 17.37 -38.65
CA PHE A 436 11.94 16.85 -38.73
C PHE A 436 11.11 17.36 -37.54
N SER A 437 9.95 16.76 -37.31
CA SER A 437 9.04 17.21 -36.24
C SER A 437 9.68 17.24 -34.84
N HIS A 438 9.31 18.27 -34.08
CA HIS A 438 9.74 18.50 -32.70
C HIS A 438 8.55 18.40 -31.75
N VAL A 439 8.84 18.41 -30.46
CA VAL A 439 7.88 18.49 -29.36
C VAL A 439 8.25 19.70 -28.51
N SER A 440 7.26 20.50 -28.12
CA SER A 440 7.44 21.51 -27.08
C SER A 440 7.45 20.82 -25.71
N SER A 441 8.60 20.86 -25.04
CA SER A 441 8.81 20.27 -23.71
C SER A 441 8.58 21.24 -22.55
N ALA A 442 8.02 22.43 -22.85
CA ALA A 442 7.74 23.43 -21.83
C ALA A 442 6.68 22.92 -20.84
N PRO A 443 6.88 23.12 -19.52
CA PRO A 443 5.89 22.75 -18.53
C PRO A 443 4.62 23.57 -18.66
N VAL A 444 3.47 22.89 -18.77
CA VAL A 444 2.15 23.51 -18.68
C VAL A 444 1.66 23.33 -17.27
N GLU A 445 1.93 24.32 -16.43
CA GLU A 445 1.48 24.39 -15.05
C GLU A 445 0.98 25.79 -14.70
N LYS A 446 0.06 25.87 -13.74
CA LYS A 446 -0.39 27.15 -13.20
C LYS A 446 0.06 27.26 -11.75
N PRO A 447 1.01 28.14 -11.41
CA PRO A 447 1.46 28.29 -10.04
C PRO A 447 0.31 28.77 -9.15
N GLU A 448 0.42 28.49 -7.85
CA GLU A 448 -0.51 29.04 -6.87
C GLU A 448 -0.44 30.56 -6.90
N THR A 449 -1.60 31.20 -6.86
CA THR A 449 -1.70 32.65 -6.78
C THR A 449 -2.42 33.00 -5.50
N PHE A 450 -1.74 33.76 -4.63
CA PHE A 450 -2.36 34.42 -3.49
C PHE A 450 -3.09 35.65 -4.02
N ILE A 451 -4.43 35.67 -3.94
CA ILE A 451 -5.24 36.83 -4.30
C ILE A 451 -5.80 37.39 -3.00
N GLY A 452 -5.09 38.36 -2.40
CA GLY A 452 -5.38 38.84 -1.05
C GLY A 452 -5.21 37.74 0.01
N ASP A 453 -6.13 37.69 0.98
CA ASP A 453 -6.11 36.71 2.08
C ASP A 453 -6.67 35.32 1.70
N GLN A 454 -7.10 35.11 0.45
CA GLN A 454 -7.70 33.85 0.01
C GLN A 454 -6.73 33.04 -0.84
N SER A 455 -6.36 31.85 -0.35
CA SER A 455 -5.64 30.86 -1.14
C SER A 455 -6.53 30.29 -2.25
N CYS A 456 -5.93 30.04 -3.42
CA CYS A 456 -6.60 29.34 -4.50
C CYS A 456 -5.64 28.45 -5.28
N VAL A 457 -6.11 27.24 -5.58
CA VAL A 457 -5.38 26.27 -6.40
C VAL A 457 -6.04 26.17 -7.76
N TYR A 458 -5.26 25.82 -8.78
CA TYR A 458 -5.77 25.46 -10.09
C TYR A 458 -5.45 24.00 -10.40
N ILE A 459 -6.48 23.26 -10.76
CA ILE A 459 -6.38 21.85 -11.12
C ILE A 459 -6.72 21.66 -12.60
N VAL A 460 -6.17 20.61 -13.21
CA VAL A 460 -6.41 20.28 -14.60
C VAL A 460 -7.78 19.61 -14.74
N THR A 461 -8.57 20.06 -15.70
CA THR A 461 -9.91 19.52 -16.02
C THR A 461 -10.13 19.29 -17.51
N GLY A 462 -9.07 19.43 -18.30
CA GLY A 462 -9.12 19.21 -19.73
C GLY A 462 -7.75 19.28 -20.36
N ALA A 463 -7.64 18.72 -21.56
CA ALA A 463 -6.40 18.68 -22.31
C ALA A 463 -6.69 18.75 -23.81
N GLN A 464 -5.71 19.26 -24.55
CA GLN A 464 -5.75 19.35 -26.01
C GLN A 464 -4.33 19.21 -26.55
N LEU A 465 -4.18 18.53 -27.68
CA LEU A 465 -2.95 18.54 -28.46
C LEU A 465 -3.08 19.52 -29.63
N GLY A 466 -1.95 20.09 -30.05
CA GLY A 466 -1.87 20.96 -31.20
C GLY A 466 -0.55 20.83 -31.93
N VAL A 467 -0.51 21.35 -33.16
CA VAL A 467 0.70 21.37 -33.98
C VAL A 467 0.91 22.78 -34.51
N TRP A 468 2.09 23.34 -34.25
CA TRP A 468 2.55 24.54 -34.93
C TRP A 468 3.26 24.16 -36.23
N ASP A 469 2.90 24.83 -37.32
CA ASP A 469 3.42 24.57 -38.65
C ASP A 469 4.62 25.48 -38.94
N PHE A 470 5.80 24.86 -39.04
CA PHE A 470 7.04 25.51 -39.46
C PHE A 470 7.59 24.83 -40.73
N GLY A 471 6.71 24.33 -41.59
CA GLY A 471 7.03 23.60 -42.81
C GLY A 471 7.55 22.20 -42.52
N SER A 472 8.87 21.99 -42.62
CA SER A 472 9.48 20.68 -42.36
C SER A 472 9.66 20.37 -40.87
N ARG A 473 9.51 21.38 -39.99
CA ARG A 473 9.75 21.30 -38.54
C ARG A 473 8.48 21.51 -37.71
N ASN A 474 7.41 20.78 -38.02
CA ASN A 474 6.17 20.85 -37.23
C ASN A 474 6.43 20.54 -35.75
N VAL A 475 5.90 21.35 -34.85
CA VAL A 475 6.10 21.22 -33.40
C VAL A 475 4.81 20.78 -32.74
N LEU A 476 4.82 19.61 -32.11
CA LEU A 476 3.72 19.14 -31.27
C LEU A 476 3.73 19.90 -29.94
N TYR A 477 2.58 20.41 -29.51
CA TYR A 477 2.42 21.01 -28.20
C TYR A 477 1.16 20.49 -27.51
N MET A 478 1.09 20.71 -26.19
CA MET A 478 -0.04 20.36 -25.36
C MET A 478 -0.59 21.61 -24.67
N ARG A 479 -1.91 21.71 -24.56
CA ARG A 479 -2.60 22.68 -23.72
C ARG A 479 -3.39 21.96 -22.64
N LEU A 480 -3.47 22.55 -21.47
CA LEU A 480 -4.26 22.06 -20.35
C LEU A 480 -5.31 23.10 -19.96
N LEU A 481 -6.51 22.64 -19.67
CA LEU A 481 -7.60 23.46 -19.15
C LEU A 481 -7.56 23.46 -17.64
N TYR A 482 -7.44 24.63 -17.04
CA TYR A 482 -7.38 24.81 -15.60
C TYR A 482 -8.70 25.32 -15.03
N SER A 483 -9.20 24.63 -14.02
CA SER A 483 -10.32 25.07 -13.19
C SER A 483 -9.81 25.55 -11.84
N ARG A 484 -10.39 26.65 -11.33
CA ARG A 484 -10.06 27.20 -10.01
C ARG A 484 -10.72 26.36 -8.92
N LEU A 485 -9.99 26.16 -7.84
CA LEU A 485 -10.45 25.57 -6.59
C LEU A 485 -10.15 26.55 -5.44
N PRO A 486 -11.12 27.40 -5.05
CA PRO A 486 -10.94 28.38 -3.98
C PRO A 486 -10.82 27.71 -2.61
N GLY A 487 -10.11 28.34 -1.66
CA GLY A 487 -10.05 27.87 -0.26
C GLY A 487 -9.10 26.70 -0.01
N CYS A 488 -8.62 26.02 -1.05
CA CYS A 488 -7.62 24.97 -0.93
C CYS A 488 -6.19 25.52 -1.10
N THR A 489 -5.20 24.73 -0.67
CA THR A 489 -3.76 24.95 -0.91
C THR A 489 -3.09 23.65 -1.35
N ILE A 490 -1.96 23.74 -2.05
CA ILE A 490 -1.10 22.60 -2.38
C ILE A 490 -0.25 22.28 -1.16
N ARG A 491 -0.45 21.09 -0.59
CA ARG A 491 0.39 20.56 0.48
C ARG A 491 1.70 19.99 -0.05
N ARG A 492 1.63 19.30 -1.19
CA ARG A 492 2.78 18.64 -1.82
C ARG A 492 2.51 18.46 -3.31
N SER A 493 3.51 18.71 -4.15
CA SER A 493 3.50 18.33 -5.56
C SER A 493 4.64 17.37 -5.89
N LEU A 494 4.43 16.53 -6.89
CA LEU A 494 5.48 15.72 -7.49
C LEU A 494 5.28 15.58 -9.00
N TRP A 495 6.38 15.57 -9.73
CA TRP A 495 6.41 15.24 -11.15
C TRP A 495 6.65 13.74 -11.29
N ASP A 496 5.92 13.11 -12.21
CA ASP A 496 6.15 11.71 -12.50
C ASP A 496 7.39 11.55 -13.38
N HIS A 497 8.53 11.25 -12.76
CA HIS A 497 9.82 11.13 -13.44
C HIS A 497 10.04 9.73 -14.06
N MET A 498 9.14 8.77 -13.88
CA MET A 498 9.31 7.40 -14.38
C MET A 498 8.13 6.97 -15.25
N PRO A 499 8.35 6.56 -16.53
CA PRO A 499 7.35 5.76 -17.23
C PRO A 499 7.16 4.50 -16.40
N ASN A 500 5.92 4.13 -16.13
CA ASN A 500 5.62 2.93 -15.38
C ASN A 500 6.12 1.71 -16.20
N ASP A 501 7.34 1.22 -15.95
CA ASP A 501 7.87 -0.03 -16.56
C ASP A 501 7.03 -1.27 -16.19
N LYS A 502 5.97 -1.07 -15.39
CA LYS A 502 5.04 -2.05 -14.83
C LYS A 502 4.09 -2.71 -15.83
N SER A 503 4.19 -2.43 -17.14
CA SER A 503 3.39 -3.13 -18.17
C SER A 503 4.15 -4.24 -18.92
N LYS A 504 5.42 -4.51 -18.59
CA LYS A 504 6.15 -5.63 -19.21
C LYS A 504 6.19 -6.86 -18.30
N LYS A 505 5.53 -7.91 -18.80
CA LYS A 505 5.57 -9.34 -18.40
C LYS A 505 4.55 -9.78 -17.34
N ALA A 506 3.37 -10.18 -17.80
CA ALA A 506 2.71 -11.36 -17.24
C ALA A 506 3.36 -12.61 -17.88
N PRO A 507 3.74 -13.65 -17.12
CA PRO A 507 4.22 -14.89 -17.69
C PRO A 507 3.05 -15.62 -18.37
N ALA A 508 3.24 -16.06 -19.61
CA ALA A 508 2.30 -16.92 -20.31
C ALA A 508 2.21 -18.26 -19.58
N VAL A 509 1.09 -18.52 -18.91
CA VAL A 509 0.72 -19.86 -18.46
C VAL A 509 -0.23 -20.41 -19.51
N ASN A 510 0.22 -21.45 -20.21
CA ASN A 510 -0.62 -22.26 -21.08
C ASN A 510 -1.72 -22.89 -20.23
N ASN A 511 -2.98 -22.58 -20.52
CA ASN A 511 -4.10 -23.48 -20.28
C ASN A 511 -5.22 -23.21 -21.27
N THR A 512 -5.59 -24.26 -21.98
CA THR A 512 -6.68 -24.38 -22.94
C THR A 512 -8.03 -24.40 -22.22
N SER A 513 -8.93 -23.45 -22.52
CA SER A 513 -10.38 -23.67 -22.80
C SER A 513 -11.25 -22.40 -22.57
N SER A 514 -12.04 -22.10 -23.61
CA SER A 514 -13.34 -21.40 -23.64
C SER A 514 -13.53 -20.00 -23.02
N GLY A 515 -13.61 -19.00 -23.90
CA GLY A 515 -14.71 -18.01 -23.95
C GLY A 515 -14.66 -16.80 -23.01
N ASP A 516 -14.08 -15.68 -23.46
CA ASP A 516 -14.82 -14.42 -23.63
C ASP A 516 -13.93 -13.27 -24.18
N SER A 517 -14.55 -12.47 -25.03
CA SER A 517 -13.91 -11.56 -26.00
C SER A 517 -13.28 -10.32 -25.38
N SER A 518 -11.94 -10.25 -25.30
CA SER A 518 -11.20 -8.99 -25.14
C SER A 518 -9.73 -9.01 -25.64
N SER A 519 -9.32 -10.00 -26.43
CA SER A 519 -7.93 -10.17 -26.88
C SER A 519 -7.57 -9.58 -28.25
N ALA A 520 -8.47 -8.84 -28.92
CA ALA A 520 -8.25 -8.36 -30.29
C ALA A 520 -7.27 -7.15 -30.41
N SER A 521 -6.80 -6.56 -29.31
CA SER A 521 -5.98 -5.33 -29.36
C SER A 521 -4.47 -5.57 -29.34
N ARG A 522 -3.98 -6.76 -28.95
CA ARG A 522 -2.53 -7.03 -28.84
C ARG A 522 -1.89 -7.51 -30.15
N GLU A 523 -2.66 -8.07 -31.08
CA GLU A 523 -2.10 -8.58 -32.35
C GLU A 523 -1.89 -7.47 -33.40
N ASN A 524 -2.59 -6.34 -33.29
CA ASN A 524 -2.48 -5.24 -34.27
C ASN A 524 -1.29 -4.28 -34.04
N ALA A 525 -0.57 -4.40 -32.91
CA ALA A 525 0.58 -3.53 -32.61
C ALA A 525 1.87 -3.94 -33.36
N ALA A 526 1.96 -5.18 -33.86
CA ALA A 526 3.18 -5.71 -34.46
C ALA A 526 3.53 -5.12 -35.86
N GLY A 527 2.59 -4.45 -36.52
CA GLY A 527 2.76 -3.91 -37.88
C GLY A 527 2.93 -2.39 -37.99
N ASN A 528 2.67 -1.61 -36.94
CA ASN A 528 2.59 -0.15 -37.06
C ASN A 528 3.92 0.54 -36.73
N LYS A 529 4.61 1.02 -37.78
CA LYS A 529 5.88 1.75 -37.68
C LYS A 529 5.78 3.06 -36.87
N LEU A 530 4.60 3.61 -36.60
CA LEU A 530 4.42 4.87 -35.88
C LEU A 530 4.35 4.71 -34.35
N ALA A 531 3.90 3.54 -33.86
CA ALA A 531 3.82 3.28 -32.42
C ALA A 531 5.19 3.40 -31.72
N LYS A 532 6.29 3.18 -32.45
CA LYS A 532 7.66 3.35 -31.92
C LYS A 532 8.03 4.80 -31.59
N PHE A 533 7.23 5.79 -31.99
CA PHE A 533 7.48 7.21 -31.75
C PHE A 533 6.66 7.79 -30.60
N VAL A 534 5.74 7.02 -30.00
CA VAL A 534 4.86 7.51 -28.93
C VAL A 534 4.93 6.54 -27.76
N ASP A 535 5.17 7.06 -26.56
CA ASP A 535 4.96 6.30 -25.34
C ASP A 535 3.49 6.37 -24.93
N MET A 536 2.81 5.22 -24.98
CA MET A 536 1.39 5.07 -24.64
C MET A 536 1.20 4.64 -23.18
N SER A 537 2.25 4.73 -22.35
CA SER A 537 2.17 4.50 -20.91
C SER A 537 1.10 5.38 -20.26
N GLU A 538 0.25 4.77 -19.44
CA GLU A 538 -0.77 5.50 -18.67
C GLU A 538 -0.12 6.20 -17.47
N MET A 539 -0.19 7.53 -17.46
CA MET A 539 0.27 8.33 -16.34
C MET A 539 -0.93 8.58 -15.44
N SER A 540 -1.09 7.79 -14.38
CA SER A 540 -2.17 7.99 -13.40
C SER A 540 -1.68 7.73 -11.99
N LYS A 541 -2.35 8.37 -11.02
CA LYS A 541 -2.19 8.06 -9.60
C LYS A 541 -3.51 7.69 -8.96
N GLY A 542 -3.50 6.63 -8.18
CA GLY A 542 -4.70 6.07 -7.56
C GLY A 542 -4.43 5.50 -6.16
N PRO A 543 -5.28 4.58 -5.68
CA PRO A 543 -5.16 4.01 -4.34
C PRO A 543 -3.83 3.28 -4.11
N GLN A 544 -3.24 2.73 -5.18
CA GLN A 544 -1.92 2.08 -5.18
C GLN A 544 -0.75 3.07 -5.00
N ASP A 545 -0.99 4.38 -5.09
CA ASP A 545 -0.01 5.43 -4.94
C ASP A 545 -0.27 6.21 -3.64
N PRO A 546 0.35 5.85 -2.50
CA PRO A 546 0.12 6.54 -1.23
C PRO A 546 0.33 8.06 -1.36
N PRO A 547 -0.58 8.90 -0.80
CA PRO A 547 -1.71 8.56 0.07
C PRO A 547 -3.06 8.34 -0.67
N GLY A 548 -3.05 8.14 -1.99
CA GLY A 548 -4.21 7.65 -2.76
C GLY A 548 -5.24 8.69 -3.23
N HIS A 549 -5.04 9.98 -2.94
CA HIS A 549 -5.97 11.07 -3.28
C HIS A 549 -5.29 12.18 -4.10
N TRP A 550 -4.60 11.77 -5.16
CA TRP A 550 -3.82 12.66 -6.04
C TRP A 550 -4.70 13.37 -7.07
N LEU A 551 -4.37 14.63 -7.35
CA LEU A 551 -4.99 15.42 -8.42
C LEU A 551 -3.93 15.90 -9.41
N VAL A 552 -4.30 15.99 -10.68
CA VAL A 552 -3.43 16.56 -11.70
C VAL A 552 -3.45 18.08 -11.64
N THR A 553 -2.27 18.68 -11.51
CA THR A 553 -2.08 20.15 -11.47
C THR A 553 -1.15 20.66 -12.58
N GLY A 554 -0.68 19.79 -13.46
CA GLY A 554 0.12 20.18 -14.61
C GLY A 554 0.60 18.99 -15.43
N GLY A 555 1.27 19.30 -16.52
CA GLY A 555 1.85 18.29 -17.39
C GLY A 555 2.76 18.89 -18.44
N LYS A 556 3.53 18.04 -19.11
CA LYS A 556 4.35 18.40 -20.26
C LYS A 556 4.56 17.23 -21.18
N LEU A 557 4.87 17.53 -22.43
CA LEU A 557 5.43 16.55 -23.35
C LEU A 557 6.96 16.54 -23.20
N GLY A 558 7.61 15.53 -23.77
CA GLY A 558 9.07 15.47 -23.87
C GLY A 558 9.50 14.41 -24.88
N VAL A 559 10.81 14.28 -25.08
CA VAL A 559 11.39 13.24 -25.94
C VAL A 559 12.35 12.35 -25.16
N GLU A 560 12.09 11.04 -25.14
CA GLU A 560 12.97 10.06 -24.50
C GLU A 560 13.25 8.89 -25.44
N LYS A 561 14.54 8.64 -25.71
CA LYS A 561 14.99 7.56 -26.62
C LYS A 561 14.26 7.58 -27.97
N GLY A 562 13.97 8.78 -28.48
CA GLY A 562 13.28 8.99 -29.75
C GLY A 562 11.75 8.83 -29.72
N ARG A 563 11.14 8.78 -28.53
CA ARG A 563 9.70 8.69 -28.32
C ARG A 563 9.14 9.96 -27.69
N ILE A 564 7.98 10.38 -28.16
CA ILE A 564 7.14 11.40 -27.53
C ILE A 564 6.61 10.80 -26.22
N VAL A 565 6.95 11.42 -25.10
CA VAL A 565 6.51 11.00 -23.76
C VAL A 565 5.61 12.05 -23.12
N LEU A 566 4.72 11.61 -22.25
CA LEU A 566 3.89 12.46 -21.42
C LEU A 566 4.39 12.42 -19.97
N ARG A 567 4.53 13.58 -19.35
CA ARG A 567 4.89 13.73 -17.94
C ARG A 567 3.80 14.53 -17.24
N VAL A 568 3.36 14.05 -16.08
CA VAL A 568 2.23 14.63 -15.34
C VAL A 568 2.70 15.10 -13.97
N LYS A 569 2.22 16.27 -13.54
CA LYS A 569 2.42 16.80 -12.18
C LYS A 569 1.19 16.49 -11.35
N TYR A 570 1.40 15.79 -10.24
CA TYR A 570 0.36 15.47 -9.27
C TYR A 570 0.55 16.29 -8.00
N SER A 571 -0.56 16.69 -7.39
CA SER A 571 -0.54 17.40 -6.11
C SER A 571 -1.54 16.81 -5.12
N LEU A 572 -1.19 16.94 -3.84
CA LEU A 572 -2.05 16.74 -2.69
C LEU A 572 -2.49 18.09 -2.19
N LEU A 573 -3.78 18.21 -1.86
CA LEU A 573 -4.36 19.45 -1.40
C LEU A 573 -4.62 19.41 0.10
N SER A 574 -4.55 20.58 0.73
CA SER A 574 -5.21 20.86 1.99
C SER A 574 -6.57 21.46 1.67
N TYR A 575 -7.62 20.90 2.27
CA TYR A 575 -9.01 21.31 2.08
C TYR A 575 -9.45 22.22 3.21
#